data_AF-A0ABD1P6A8-F1
#
_entry.id   AF-A0ABD1P6A8-F1
#
_cell.length_a   1.000
_cell.length_b   1.000
_cell.length_c   1.000
_cell.angle_alpha   90.00
_cell.angle_beta   90.00
_cell.angle_gamma   90.00
#
_symmetry.space_group_name_H-M   'P 1'
#
loop_
_entity.id
_entity.type
_entity.pdbx_description
1 polymer ?
#
loop_
_entity_poly.entity_id
_entity_poly.type
_entity_poly.pdbx_seq_one_letter_code
_entity_poly.pdbx_strand_id
1 'polypeptide(L)'
;MQTYSSIQFSRKLLCHLLCKRPPISELKKIHAQIIISSHASLTDSLIHCYLHTNNVNVARILFNNYHFPSPPTLVWNLVIRAYSKLQGSLESINLFYQMLTLDHPFSAVPD
;
A
#
# COMPACT_ATOMS: atom_id res chain seq x y z
N MET A 1 -23.95 0.00 29.61
CA MET A 1 -22.74 -0.40 28.86
C MET A 1 -22.34 0.79 28.00
N GLN A 2 -21.37 1.59 28.46
CA GLN A 2 -20.88 2.75 27.73
C GLN A 2 -20.01 2.24 26.57
N THR A 3 -20.45 2.50 25.34
CA THR A 3 -19.60 2.34 24.16
C THR A 3 -18.47 3.36 24.28
N TYR A 4 -17.24 2.88 24.44
CA TYR A 4 -16.04 3.68 24.28
C TYR A 4 -16.14 4.44 22.97
N SER A 5 -16.31 5.77 23.02
CA SER A 5 -16.26 6.60 21.83
C SER A 5 -14.82 6.61 21.34
N SER A 6 -14.45 5.64 20.50
CA SER A 6 -13.22 5.72 19.73
C SER A 6 -13.26 7.03 18.96
N ILE A 7 -12.30 7.91 19.21
CA ILE A 7 -12.14 9.16 18.46
C ILE A 7 -11.86 8.74 17.00
N GLN A 8 -12.91 8.71 16.19
CA GLN A 8 -12.81 8.30 14.80
C GLN A 8 -12.32 9.52 14.00
N PHE A 9 -11.10 9.42 13.47
CA PHE A 9 -10.52 10.49 12.65
C PHE A 9 -11.19 10.52 11.28
N SER A 10 -11.52 11.71 10.79
CA SER A 10 -12.07 11.85 9.44
C SER A 10 -11.04 11.42 8.39
N ARG A 11 -11.51 10.78 7.32
CA ARG A 11 -10.69 10.43 6.15
C ARG A 11 -9.83 11.59 5.65
N LYS A 12 -10.41 12.80 5.57
CA LYS A 12 -9.71 14.01 5.09
C LYS A 12 -8.51 14.37 5.98
N LEU A 13 -8.66 14.27 7.30
CA LEU A 13 -7.58 14.52 8.24
C LEU A 13 -6.49 13.45 8.12
N LEU A 14 -6.87 12.17 8.01
CA LEU A 14 -5.90 11.08 7.82
C LEU A 14 -5.13 11.21 6.50
N CYS A 15 -5.80 11.56 5.39
CA CYS A 15 -5.13 11.90 4.13
C CYS A 15 -4.11 13.01 4.32
N HIS A 16 -4.52 14.12 4.95
CA HIS A 16 -3.65 15.27 5.19
C HIS A 16 -2.41 14.91 6.00
N LEU A 17 -2.57 14.09 7.04
CA LEU A 17 -1.45 13.61 7.85
C LEU A 17 -0.51 12.70 7.04
N LEU A 18 -1.05 11.80 6.20
CA LEU A 18 -0.23 10.96 5.31
C LEU A 18 0.54 11.78 4.27
N CYS A 19 -0.09 12.82 3.70
CA CYS A 19 0.56 13.73 2.75
C CYS A 19 1.81 14.41 3.34
N LYS A 20 1.86 14.62 4.66
CA LYS A 20 3.03 15.19 5.36
C LYS A 20 4.21 14.24 5.50
N ARG A 21 4.09 12.97 5.10
CA ARG A 21 5.13 11.93 5.24
C ARG A 21 5.61 11.80 6.69
N PRO A 22 4.71 11.36 7.59
CA PRO A 22 5.03 11.28 9.00
C PRO A 22 6.15 10.25 9.26
N PRO A 23 6.95 10.43 10.32
CA PRO A 23 7.91 9.43 10.75
C PRO A 23 7.21 8.12 11.12
N ILE A 24 7.96 7.01 11.15
CA ILE A 24 7.40 5.67 11.33
C ILE A 24 6.56 5.50 12.60
N SER A 25 6.91 6.19 13.69
CA SER A 25 6.18 6.16 14.97
C SER A 25 4.77 6.72 14.82
N GLU A 26 4.61 7.84 14.11
CA GLU A 26 3.32 8.47 13.83
C GLU A 26 2.56 7.72 12.73
N LEU A 27 3.25 7.26 11.70
CA LEU A 27 2.67 6.48 10.62
C LEU A 27 1.93 5.23 11.15
N LYS A 28 2.51 4.53 12.13
CA LYS A 28 1.85 3.38 12.78
C LYS A 28 0.55 3.78 13.51
N LYS A 29 0.53 4.94 14.16
CA LYS A 29 -0.70 5.46 14.81
C LYS A 29 -1.76 5.79 13.78
N ILE A 30 -1.38 6.46 12.69
CA ILE A 30 -2.28 6.80 11.58
C ILE A 30 -2.83 5.52 10.93
N HIS A 31 -1.98 4.53 10.69
CA HIS A 31 -2.40 3.23 10.15
C HIS A 31 -3.42 2.54 11.07
N ALA A 32 -3.17 2.48 12.38
CA ALA A 32 -4.15 1.93 13.33
C ALA A 32 -5.50 2.67 13.26
N GLN A 33 -5.48 4.00 13.16
CA GLN A 33 -6.71 4.79 13.01
C GLN A 33 -7.43 4.50 11.69
N ILE A 34 -6.72 4.27 10.58
CA ILE A 34 -7.30 3.89 9.29
C ILE A 34 -8.01 2.54 9.37
N ILE A 35 -7.43 1.57 10.07
CA ILE A 35 -8.04 0.26 10.31
C ILE A 35 -9.32 0.42 11.13
N ILE A 36 -9.25 1.12 12.26
CA ILE A 36 -10.40 1.33 13.17
C ILE A 36 -11.54 2.07 12.47
N SER A 37 -11.21 3.08 11.66
CA SER A 37 -12.19 3.90 10.92
C SER A 37 -12.65 3.27 9.61
N SER A 38 -12.15 2.09 9.24
CA SER A 38 -12.47 1.39 7.99
C SER A 38 -12.22 2.22 6.72
N HIS A 39 -11.16 3.03 6.71
CA HIS A 39 -10.81 3.89 5.57
C HIS A 39 -9.84 3.19 4.59
N ALA A 40 -10.23 2.01 4.08
CA ALA A 40 -9.42 1.18 3.17
C ALA A 40 -8.96 1.89 1.89
N SER A 41 -9.67 2.95 1.46
CA SER A 41 -9.25 3.79 0.32
C SER A 41 -7.92 4.51 0.52
N LEU A 42 -7.37 4.54 1.74
CA LEU A 42 -6.09 5.19 2.07
C LEU A 42 -4.89 4.24 1.98
N THR A 43 -5.12 2.98 1.61
CA THR A 43 -4.08 1.94 1.52
C THR A 43 -2.92 2.35 0.60
N ASP A 44 -3.18 2.99 -0.53
CA ASP A 44 -2.15 3.46 -1.47
C ASP A 44 -1.17 4.42 -0.80
N SER A 45 -1.73 5.37 -0.05
CA SER A 45 -0.97 6.39 0.65
C SER A 45 -0.19 5.78 1.82
N LEU A 46 -0.76 4.78 2.50
CA LEU A 46 -0.06 4.00 3.52
C LEU A 46 1.13 3.22 2.93
N ILE A 47 0.92 2.47 1.85
CA ILE A 47 1.99 1.75 1.13
C ILE A 47 3.11 2.73 0.80
N HIS A 48 2.78 3.87 0.19
CA HIS A 48 3.77 4.87 -0.18
C HIS A 48 4.53 5.42 1.03
N CYS A 49 3.88 5.67 2.17
CA CYS A 49 4.55 6.15 3.38
C CYS A 49 5.43 5.08 4.04
N TYR A 50 5.01 3.81 4.05
CA TYR A 50 5.84 2.72 4.55
C TYR A 50 7.08 2.50 3.68
N LEU A 51 6.94 2.60 2.35
CA LEU A 51 8.08 2.55 1.44
C LEU A 51 9.03 3.74 1.67
N HIS A 52 8.50 4.95 1.87
CA HIS A 52 9.31 6.14 2.14
C HIS A 52 10.10 6.04 3.45
N THR A 53 9.53 5.37 4.47
CA THR A 53 10.20 5.11 5.75
C THR A 53 11.06 3.85 5.73
N ASN A 54 11.34 3.28 4.55
CA ASN A 54 12.13 2.06 4.34
C ASN A 54 11.57 0.80 5.02
N ASN A 55 10.27 0.77 5.31
CA ASN A 55 9.56 -0.37 5.90
C ASN A 55 8.90 -1.22 4.80
N VAL A 56 9.73 -1.78 3.92
CA VAL A 56 9.27 -2.51 2.72
C VAL A 56 8.39 -3.71 3.06
N ASN A 57 8.69 -4.43 4.15
CA ASN A 57 7.90 -5.58 4.59
C ASN A 57 6.45 -5.22 4.91
N VAL A 58 6.21 -4.10 5.62
CA VAL A 58 4.85 -3.66 5.96
C VAL A 58 4.12 -3.18 4.71
N ALA A 59 4.81 -2.46 3.83
CA ALA A 59 4.24 -2.07 2.55
C ALA A 59 3.84 -3.28 1.70
N ARG A 60 4.64 -4.37 1.72
CA ARG A 60 4.33 -5.61 1.02
C ARG A 60 3.12 -6.32 1.60
N ILE A 61 2.96 -6.35 2.93
CA ILE A 61 1.77 -6.91 3.58
C ILE A 61 0.52 -6.14 3.13
N LEU A 62 0.56 -4.80 3.13
CA LEU A 62 -0.55 -3.98 2.65
C LEU A 62 -0.86 -4.20 1.17
N PHE A 63 0.18 -4.38 0.36
CA PHE A 63 0.05 -4.67 -1.06
C PHE A 63 -0.58 -6.05 -1.32
N ASN A 64 -0.17 -7.09 -0.59
CA ASN A 64 -0.71 -8.43 -0.75
C ASN A 64 -2.17 -8.54 -0.24
N ASN A 65 -2.54 -7.73 0.77
CA ASN A 65 -3.89 -7.67 1.34
C ASN A 65 -4.69 -6.48 0.80
N TYR A 66 -4.39 -6.06 -0.43
CA TYR A 66 -5.04 -4.91 -1.02
C TYR A 66 -6.54 -5.15 -1.16
N HIS A 67 -7.35 -4.16 -0.76
CA HIS A 67 -8.80 -4.35 -0.60
C HIS A 67 -9.56 -4.52 -1.92
N PHE A 68 -9.04 -3.99 -3.03
CA PHE A 68 -9.65 -4.09 -4.34
C PHE A 68 -9.08 -5.29 -5.13
N PRO A 69 -9.81 -5.81 -6.14
CA PRO A 69 -9.40 -6.99 -6.91
C PRO A 69 -7.99 -6.87 -7.52
N SER A 70 -7.57 -5.66 -7.87
CA SER A 70 -6.21 -5.36 -8.32
C SER A 70 -5.75 -3.99 -7.80
N PRO A 71 -4.50 -3.86 -7.32
CA PRO A 71 -3.90 -2.57 -7.03
C PRO A 71 -3.78 -1.71 -8.30
N PRO A 72 -3.96 -0.38 -8.21
CA PRO A 72 -3.67 0.52 -9.32
C PRO A 72 -2.22 0.38 -9.79
N THR A 73 -1.95 0.62 -11.09
CA THR A 73 -0.60 0.57 -11.68
C THR A 73 0.40 1.43 -10.92
N LEU A 74 -0.04 2.56 -10.37
CA LEU A 74 0.80 3.42 -9.52
C LEU A 74 1.33 2.68 -8.29
N VAL A 75 0.50 1.86 -7.63
CA VAL A 75 0.90 1.07 -6.45
C VAL A 75 1.88 -0.03 -6.84
N TRP A 76 1.64 -0.73 -7.96
CA TRP A 76 2.59 -1.70 -8.52
C TRP A 76 3.96 -1.05 -8.76
N ASN A 77 3.99 0.09 -9.45
CA ASN A 77 5.22 0.83 -9.74
C ASN A 77 5.97 1.24 -8.47
N LEU A 78 5.26 1.67 -7.42
CA LEU A 78 5.87 2.01 -6.14
C LEU A 78 6.57 0.80 -5.49
N VAL A 79 5.89 -0.33 -5.42
CA VAL A 79 6.42 -1.54 -4.78
C VAL A 79 7.57 -2.14 -5.61
N ILE A 80 7.41 -2.25 -6.93
CA ILE A 80 8.48 -2.73 -7.85
C ILE A 80 9.74 -1.86 -7.69
N ARG A 81 9.60 -0.54 -7.71
CA ARG A 81 10.72 0.40 -7.53
C ARG A 81 11.37 0.29 -6.16
N ALA A 82 10.60 -0.02 -5.11
CA ALA A 82 11.18 -0.23 -3.79
C ALA A 82 12.04 -1.49 -3.75
N TYR A 83 11.55 -2.60 -4.30
CA TYR A 83 12.30 -3.86 -4.38
C TYR A 83 13.50 -3.76 -5.33
N SER A 84 13.41 -3.00 -6.42
CA SER A 84 14.54 -2.84 -7.35
C SER A 84 15.75 -2.13 -6.74
N LYS A 85 15.53 -1.38 -5.66
CA LYS A 85 16.61 -0.71 -4.89
C LYS A 85 17.22 -1.59 -3.82
N LEU A 86 16.59 -2.72 -3.48
CA LEU A 86 17.15 -3.71 -2.57
C LEU A 86 18.17 -4.55 -3.34
N GLN A 87 19.43 -4.51 -2.92
CA GLN A 87 20.50 -5.26 -3.59
C GLN A 87 20.15 -6.76 -3.69
N GLY A 88 20.28 -7.32 -4.89
CA GLY A 88 20.06 -8.75 -5.12
C GLY A 88 18.60 -9.22 -5.09
N SER A 89 17.61 -8.32 -5.05
CA SER A 89 16.21 -8.72 -5.01
C SER A 89 15.63 -9.02 -6.41
N LEU A 90 15.39 -10.30 -6.70
CA LEU A 90 14.59 -10.73 -7.86
C LEU A 90 13.10 -10.37 -7.74
N GLU A 91 12.66 -9.89 -6.58
CA GLU A 91 11.24 -9.64 -6.35
C GLU A 91 10.68 -8.48 -7.16
N SER A 92 11.52 -7.53 -7.57
CA SER A 92 11.09 -6.49 -8.51
C SER A 92 10.64 -7.08 -9.84
N ILE A 93 11.33 -8.12 -10.33
CA ILE A 93 11.02 -8.84 -11.57
C ILE A 93 9.78 -9.71 -11.37
N ASN A 94 9.70 -10.48 -10.27
CA ASN A 94 8.54 -11.31 -9.97
C ASN A 94 7.25 -10.48 -9.85
N LEU A 95 7.33 -9.32 -9.18
CA LEU A 95 6.21 -8.38 -9.09
C LEU A 95 5.80 -7.82 -10.46
N PHE A 96 6.76 -7.50 -11.33
CA PHE A 96 6.45 -7.03 -12.67
C PHE A 96 5.71 -8.11 -13.49
N TYR A 97 6.16 -9.37 -13.42
CA TYR A 97 5.43 -10.48 -14.06
C TYR A 97 4.04 -10.69 -13.47
N GLN A 98 3.89 -10.60 -12.14
CA GLN A 98 2.57 -10.69 -11.49
C GLN A 98 1.63 -9.59 -12.00
N MET A 99 2.10 -8.35 -12.12
CA MET A 99 1.33 -7.24 -12.68
C MET A 99 0.82 -7.57 -14.08
N LEU A 100 1.70 -8.05 -14.98
CA LEU A 100 1.34 -8.42 -16.34
C LEU A 100 0.30 -9.55 -16.39
N THR A 101 0.44 -10.57 -15.53
CA THR A 101 -0.49 -11.70 -15.51
C THR A 101 -1.89 -11.32 -15.00
N LEU A 102 -1.97 -10.29 -14.14
CA LEU A 102 -3.23 -9.82 -13.56
C LEU A 102 -3.96 -8.81 -14.46
N ASP A 103 -3.23 -8.00 -15.24
CA ASP A 103 -3.84 -7.01 -16.15
C ASP A 103 -4.44 -7.64 -17.42
N HIS A 104 -3.99 -8.84 -17.82
CA HIS A 104 -4.64 -9.84 -18.70
C HIS A 104 -3.57 -10.87 -19.14
N PRO A 105 -3.91 -12.16 -19.36
CA PRO A 105 -3.01 -13.05 -20.09
C PRO A 105 -2.87 -12.46 -21.49
N PHE A 106 -1.64 -12.28 -21.98
CA PHE A 106 -1.41 -12.08 -23.40
C PHE A 106 -2.11 -13.20 -24.15
N SER A 107 -3.32 -12.94 -24.64
CA SER A 107 -3.92 -13.71 -25.73
C SER A 107 -3.17 -13.30 -27.00
N ALA A 108 -1.88 -13.61 -27.04
CA ALA A 108 -1.14 -13.73 -28.27
C ALA A 108 -1.65 -15.00 -28.94
N VAL A 109 -2.82 -14.87 -29.58
CA VAL A 109 -3.18 -15.78 -30.66
C VAL A 109 -2.22 -15.42 -31.79
N PRO A 110 -1.37 -16.34 -32.26
CA PRO A 110 -0.63 -16.12 -33.49
C PRO A 110 -1.63 -16.22 -34.64
N ASP A 111 -1.85 -15.11 -35.33
CA ASP A 111 -2.28 -15.12 -36.73
C ASP A 111 -1.11 -15.48 -37.64
#